data_AF-W2GY76-F1
#
_entry.id   AF-W2GY76-F1
#
_cell.length_a   1.000
_cell.length_b   1.000
_cell.length_c   1.000
_cell.angle_alpha   90.00
_cell.angle_beta   90.00
_cell.angle_gamma   90.00
#
_symmetry.space_group_name_H-M   'P 1'
#
loop_
_entity.id
_entity.type
_entity.pdbx_description
1 polymer ?
#
loop_
_entity_poly.entity_id
_entity_poly.type
_entity_poly.pdbx_seq_one_letter_code
_entity_poly.pdbx_strand_id
1 'polypeptide(L)'
;MTDADAKAVVLQAARVLLFLVLNHLLASTGFIVILFGIAFSLGSLALCCLGVVVFQGLLYLAPLLARLDVALYNFLEPPENKLYGQIPHYGENGTYFARPSLAVLVYFSTAKLGVGVLSAMVVIIPFSMPVHALTSPVFRAEYFSEGWFNLWAFLVVATALLIGGFVAMPHVARLSCITTRLLCREVFTSIYTRDYVPSVSEDSAMPSYGTKEPMQQV
;
A
#
# COMPACT_ATOMS: atom_id res chain seq x y z
N MET A 1 24.15 -26.67 2.57
CA MET A 1 22.98 -25.77 2.48
C MET A 1 21.77 -26.65 2.63
N THR A 2 21.11 -26.57 3.78
CA THR A 2 20.18 -27.60 4.25
C THR A 2 18.79 -27.40 3.65
N ASP A 3 18.00 -28.46 3.53
CA ASP A 3 16.61 -28.42 3.01
C ASP A 3 15.74 -27.36 3.73
N ALA A 4 16.06 -27.06 5.00
CA ALA A 4 15.43 -26.00 5.78
C ALA A 4 15.69 -24.58 5.22
N ASP A 5 16.91 -24.32 4.76
CA ASP A 5 17.31 -23.02 4.20
C ASP A 5 16.57 -22.75 2.88
N ALA A 6 16.46 -23.78 2.03
CA ALA A 6 15.74 -23.69 0.75
C ALA A 6 14.25 -23.39 0.96
N LYS A 7 13.59 -24.09 1.89
CA LYS A 7 12.18 -23.86 2.23
C LYS A 7 11.93 -22.44 2.73
N ALA A 8 12.83 -21.91 3.57
CA ALA A 8 12.71 -20.55 4.08
C ALA A 8 12.80 -19.50 2.96
N VAL A 9 13.75 -19.67 2.02
CA VAL A 9 13.90 -18.78 0.86
C VAL A 9 12.67 -18.82 -0.04
N VAL A 10 12.15 -20.02 -0.34
CA VAL A 10 10.95 -20.18 -1.18
C VAL A 10 9.73 -19.55 -0.52
N LEU A 11 9.54 -19.75 0.79
CA LEU A 11 8.42 -19.16 1.52
C LEU A 11 8.51 -17.63 1.52
N GLN A 12 9.71 -17.07 1.72
CA GLN A 12 9.94 -15.64 1.68
C GLN A 12 9.66 -15.06 0.29
N ALA A 13 10.12 -15.73 -0.78
CA ALA A 13 9.83 -15.32 -2.14
C ALA A 13 8.33 -15.37 -2.46
N ALA A 14 7.63 -16.42 -2.02
CA ALA A 14 6.18 -16.54 -2.18
C ALA A 14 5.43 -15.44 -1.41
N ARG A 15 5.90 -15.08 -0.21
CA ARG A 15 5.35 -13.98 0.58
C ARG A 15 5.52 -12.63 -0.12
N VAL A 16 6.70 -12.36 -0.68
CA VAL A 16 6.98 -11.15 -1.48
C VAL A 16 6.10 -11.11 -2.74
N LEU A 17 5.98 -12.24 -3.44
CA LEU A 17 5.13 -12.35 -4.62
C LEU A 17 3.66 -12.05 -4.28
N LEU A 18 3.12 -12.65 -3.22
CA LEU A 18 1.77 -12.40 -2.76
C LEU A 18 1.58 -10.92 -2.38
N PHE A 19 2.56 -10.32 -1.69
CA PHE A 19 2.54 -8.91 -1.37
C PHE A 19 2.47 -8.03 -2.63
N LEU A 20 3.29 -8.30 -3.66
CA LEU A 20 3.29 -7.51 -4.90
C LEU A 20 1.96 -7.59 -5.65
N VAL A 21 1.34 -8.78 -5.69
CA VAL A 21 0.03 -8.98 -6.30
C VAL A 21 -1.04 -8.20 -5.54
N LEU A 22 -1.11 -8.36 -4.21
CA LEU A 22 -2.06 -7.62 -3.38
C LEU A 22 -1.83 -6.10 -3.44
N ASN A 23 -0.57 -5.66 -3.52
CA ASN A 23 -0.20 -4.25 -3.65
C ASN A 23 -0.73 -3.67 -4.96
N HIS A 24 -0.57 -4.40 -6.06
CA HIS A 24 -1.13 -4.00 -7.34
C HIS A 24 -2.66 -3.94 -7.31
N LEU A 25 -3.32 -4.95 -6.73
CA LEU A 25 -4.79 -5.00 -6.63
C LEU A 25 -5.34 -3.84 -5.79
N LEU A 26 -4.73 -3.57 -4.63
CA LEU A 26 -5.13 -2.47 -3.76
C LEU A 26 -4.91 -1.11 -4.44
N ALA A 27 -3.75 -0.91 -5.07
CA ALA A 27 -3.42 0.33 -5.77
C ALA A 27 -4.35 0.59 -6.97
N SER A 28 -4.57 -0.42 -7.81
CA SER A 28 -5.42 -0.29 -9.00
C SER A 28 -6.89 -0.11 -8.64
N THR A 29 -7.43 -0.91 -7.71
CA THR A 29 -8.81 -0.77 -7.23
C THR A 29 -9.02 0.59 -6.57
N GLY A 30 -8.10 1.00 -5.70
CA GLY A 30 -8.13 2.31 -5.06
C GLY A 30 -8.14 3.43 -6.10
N PHE A 31 -7.21 3.42 -7.05
CA PHE A 31 -7.14 4.42 -8.12
C PHE A 31 -8.43 4.49 -8.94
N ILE A 32 -8.95 3.35 -9.40
CA ILE A 32 -10.19 3.28 -10.19
C ILE A 32 -11.34 3.90 -9.40
N VAL A 33 -11.58 3.45 -8.17
CA VAL A 33 -12.69 3.96 -7.34
C VAL A 33 -12.55 5.46 -7.08
N ILE A 34 -11.33 5.95 -6.81
CA ILE A 34 -11.08 7.36 -6.55
C ILE A 34 -11.28 8.20 -7.82
N LEU A 35 -10.71 7.79 -8.95
CA LEU A 35 -10.80 8.52 -10.21
C LEU A 35 -12.26 8.63 -10.67
N PHE A 36 -12.97 7.50 -10.73
CA PHE A 36 -14.38 7.48 -11.13
C PHE A 36 -15.24 8.21 -10.10
N GLY A 37 -14.99 8.03 -8.80
CA GLY A 37 -15.73 8.72 -7.76
C GLY A 37 -15.57 10.24 -7.83
N ILE A 38 -14.37 10.75 -8.07
CA ILE A 38 -14.12 12.19 -8.24
C ILE A 38 -14.80 12.70 -9.51
N ALA A 39 -14.62 12.02 -10.64
CA ALA A 39 -15.25 12.41 -11.90
C ALA A 39 -16.77 12.42 -11.80
N PHE A 40 -17.36 11.40 -11.15
CA PHE A 40 -18.79 11.31 -10.90
C PHE A 40 -19.27 12.38 -9.92
N SER A 41 -18.49 12.69 -8.88
CA SER A 41 -18.79 13.77 -7.94
C SER A 41 -18.86 15.11 -8.65
N LEU A 42 -17.85 15.43 -9.48
CA LEU A 42 -17.76 16.67 -10.25
C LEU A 42 -18.87 16.76 -11.30
N GLY A 43 -19.13 15.69 -12.05
CA GLY A 43 -20.18 15.64 -13.05
C GLY A 43 -21.59 15.77 -12.45
N SER A 44 -21.78 15.27 -11.23
CA SER A 44 -23.07 15.31 -10.51
C SER A 44 -23.23 16.54 -9.62
N LEU A 45 -22.31 17.51 -9.65
CA LEU A 45 -22.46 18.77 -8.90
C LEU A 45 -23.72 19.54 -9.32
N ALA A 46 -24.09 19.47 -10.61
CA ALA A 46 -25.27 20.13 -11.13
C ALA A 46 -26.60 19.45 -10.70
N LEU A 47 -26.57 18.21 -10.22
CA LEU A 47 -27.74 17.37 -9.94
C LEU A 47 -28.19 17.39 -8.47
N CYS A 48 -28.16 18.56 -7.81
CA CYS A 48 -28.64 18.75 -6.43
C CYS A 48 -27.99 17.81 -5.38
N CYS A 49 -26.80 18.17 -4.90
CA CYS A 49 -26.09 17.56 -3.76
C CYS A 49 -25.58 16.12 -3.93
N LEU A 50 -25.99 15.38 -4.97
CA LEU A 50 -25.53 14.01 -5.21
C LEU A 50 -23.99 13.93 -5.32
N GLY A 51 -23.36 14.89 -6.00
CA GLY A 51 -21.91 14.97 -6.07
C GLY A 51 -21.22 15.13 -4.71
N VAL A 52 -21.82 15.86 -3.78
CA VAL A 52 -21.28 16.04 -2.42
C VAL A 52 -21.36 14.74 -1.63
N VAL A 53 -22.47 14.00 -1.74
CA VAL A 53 -22.64 12.71 -1.05
C VAL A 53 -21.61 11.69 -1.52
N VAL A 54 -21.37 11.60 -2.83
CA VAL A 54 -20.34 10.71 -3.40
C VAL A 54 -18.96 11.09 -2.90
N PHE A 55 -18.63 12.39 -2.93
CA PHE A 55 -17.33 12.87 -2.47
C PHE A 55 -17.12 12.58 -0.98
N GLN A 56 -18.15 12.78 -0.16
CA GLN A 56 -18.12 12.42 1.26
C GLN A 56 -17.92 10.91 1.45
N GLY A 57 -18.55 10.08 0.61
CA GLY A 57 -18.30 8.64 0.56
C GLY A 57 -16.84 8.29 0.26
N LEU A 58 -16.18 8.99 -0.66
CA LEU A 58 -14.74 8.82 -0.91
C LEU A 58 -13.88 9.18 0.30
N LEU A 59 -14.24 10.25 1.02
CA LEU A 59 -13.54 10.63 2.25
C LEU A 59 -13.70 9.57 3.35
N TYR A 60 -14.86 8.91 3.45
CA TYR A 60 -15.06 7.76 4.33
C TYR A 60 -14.27 6.51 3.89
N LEU A 61 -14.06 6.32 2.59
CA LEU A 61 -13.30 5.20 2.05
C LEU A 61 -11.79 5.35 2.30
N ALA A 62 -11.27 6.57 2.31
CA ALA A 62 -9.83 6.82 2.39
C ALA A 62 -9.17 6.20 3.65
N PRO A 63 -9.71 6.34 4.88
CA PRO A 63 -9.17 5.64 6.06
C PRO A 63 -9.15 4.12 5.91
N LEU A 64 -10.13 3.53 5.22
CA LEU A 64 -10.18 2.09 4.99
C LEU A 64 -9.07 1.64 4.03
N LEU A 65 -8.84 2.38 2.95
CA LEU A 65 -7.72 2.15 2.05
C LEU A 65 -6.37 2.25 2.78
N ALA A 66 -6.19 3.26 3.63
CA ALA A 66 -4.98 3.40 4.44
C ALA A 66 -4.78 2.24 5.41
N ARG A 67 -5.84 1.75 6.07
CA ARG A 67 -5.78 0.58 6.97
C ARG A 67 -5.39 -0.69 6.23
N LEU A 68 -5.96 -0.93 5.05
CA LEU A 68 -5.59 -2.06 4.20
C LEU A 68 -4.12 -1.96 3.77
N ASP A 69 -3.66 -0.75 3.47
CA ASP A 69 -2.27 -0.55 3.06
C ASP A 69 -1.27 -0.79 4.20
N VAL A 70 -1.60 -0.33 5.40
CA VAL A 70 -0.82 -0.63 6.61
C VAL A 70 -0.84 -2.13 6.93
N ALA A 71 -1.97 -2.81 6.75
CA ALA A 71 -2.04 -4.26 6.92
C ALA A 71 -1.14 -4.98 5.92
N LEU A 72 -1.10 -4.52 4.67
CA LEU A 72 -0.24 -5.06 3.64
C LEU A 72 1.25 -4.79 3.94
N TYR A 73 1.59 -3.59 4.41
CA TYR A 73 2.93 -3.25 4.91
C TYR A 73 3.38 -4.20 6.03
N ASN A 74 2.53 -4.38 7.04
CA ASN A 74 2.79 -5.25 8.20
C ASN A 74 2.83 -6.75 7.82
N PHE A 75 2.23 -7.13 6.69
CA PHE A 75 2.33 -8.47 6.15
C PHE A 75 3.72 -8.77 5.60
N LEU A 76 4.49 -7.78 5.13
CA LEU A 76 5.84 -8.02 4.60
C LEU A 76 6.94 -7.76 5.63
N GLU A 77 6.82 -6.70 6.42
CA GLU A 77 7.88 -6.25 7.32
C GLU A 77 8.04 -7.14 8.57
N PRO A 78 9.28 -7.23 9.11
CA PRO A 78 9.58 -7.96 10.32
C PRO A 78 9.02 -7.21 11.53
N PRO A 79 8.86 -7.87 12.69
CA PRO A 79 8.09 -7.35 13.82
C PRO A 79 8.62 -6.03 14.41
N GLU A 80 9.89 -5.69 14.19
CA GLU A 80 10.53 -4.45 14.63
C GLU A 80 10.02 -3.24 13.85
N ASN A 81 9.83 -3.40 12.53
CA ASN A 81 9.42 -2.31 11.63
C ASN A 81 7.91 -2.17 11.48
N LYS A 82 7.11 -3.02 12.13
CA LYS A 82 5.65 -2.97 12.00
C LYS A 82 5.10 -1.62 12.47
N LEU A 83 4.11 -1.14 11.72
CA LEU A 83 3.34 0.05 12.04
C LEU A 83 2.18 -0.32 12.96
N TYR A 84 2.12 0.34 14.10
CA TYR A 84 1.06 0.20 15.11
C TYR A 84 0.34 1.54 15.29
N GLY A 85 -0.89 1.49 15.79
CA GLY A 85 -1.70 2.66 16.05
C GLY A 85 -3.07 2.59 15.39
N GLN A 86 -3.88 3.61 15.64
CA GLN A 86 -5.24 3.70 15.13
C GLN A 86 -5.34 4.82 14.09
N ILE A 87 -5.80 4.45 12.89
CA ILE A 87 -6.23 5.42 11.88
C ILE A 87 -7.65 5.85 12.27
N PRO A 88 -7.88 7.12 12.67
CA PRO A 88 -9.19 7.58 13.10
C PRO A 88 -10.23 7.48 11.97
N HIS A 89 -11.50 7.30 12.33
CA HIS A 89 -12.57 7.33 11.34
C HIS A 89 -12.79 8.76 10.84
N TYR A 90 -13.23 8.89 9.58
CA TYR A 90 -13.61 10.19 9.04
C TYR A 90 -14.78 10.77 9.85
N GLY A 91 -14.59 11.96 10.43
CA GLY A 91 -15.61 12.67 11.23
C GLY A 91 -15.54 12.47 12.75
N GLU A 92 -14.65 11.61 13.28
CA GLU A 92 -14.61 11.25 14.70
C GLU A 92 -14.16 12.41 15.63
N ASN A 93 -13.42 13.41 15.12
CA ASN A 93 -12.78 14.48 15.92
C ASN A 93 -13.08 15.92 15.43
N GLY A 94 -14.27 16.16 14.87
CA GLY A 94 -14.89 17.50 14.87
C GLY A 94 -14.53 18.51 13.77
N THR A 95 -13.26 18.79 13.43
CA THR A 95 -13.01 19.99 12.57
C THR A 95 -11.80 19.98 11.61
N TYR A 96 -10.86 19.01 11.68
CA TYR A 96 -9.60 19.10 10.90
C TYR A 96 -9.24 17.87 10.03
N PHE A 97 -10.14 16.90 9.84
CA PHE A 97 -9.80 15.59 9.24
C PHE A 97 -10.07 15.40 7.73
N ALA A 98 -10.59 16.41 7.01
CA ALA A 98 -10.61 16.34 5.55
C ALA A 98 -9.19 16.20 4.97
N ARG A 99 -8.20 16.87 5.59
CA ARG A 99 -6.80 16.87 5.13
C ARG A 99 -6.18 15.46 5.07
N PRO A 100 -6.21 14.63 6.13
CA PRO A 100 -5.72 13.26 6.07
C PRO A 100 -6.40 12.40 5.02
N SER A 101 -7.73 12.48 4.92
CA SER A 101 -8.49 11.67 3.95
C SER A 101 -8.17 12.09 2.52
N LEU A 102 -8.08 13.40 2.25
CA LEU A 102 -7.63 13.93 0.96
C LEU A 102 -6.20 13.53 0.62
N ALA A 103 -5.29 13.59 1.60
CA ALA A 103 -3.89 13.15 1.41
C ALA A 103 -3.82 11.67 1.02
N VAL A 104 -4.63 10.80 1.65
CA VAL A 104 -4.73 9.40 1.27
C VAL A 104 -5.32 9.23 -0.13
N LEU A 105 -6.36 9.98 -0.51
CA LEU A 105 -6.90 9.93 -1.87
C LEU A 105 -5.85 10.33 -2.92
N VAL A 106 -5.08 11.39 -2.66
CA VAL A 106 -3.97 11.83 -3.52
C VAL A 106 -2.86 10.79 -3.56
N TYR A 107 -2.51 10.19 -2.42
CA TYR A 107 -1.51 9.13 -2.34
C TYR A 107 -1.89 7.92 -3.18
N PHE A 108 -3.14 7.45 -3.05
CA PHE A 108 -3.64 6.31 -3.82
C PHE A 108 -3.72 6.60 -5.32
N SER A 109 -4.00 7.86 -5.70
CA SER A 109 -4.07 8.24 -7.09
C SER A 109 -2.72 8.51 -7.76
N THR A 110 -1.66 8.70 -6.98
CA THR A 110 -0.32 9.06 -7.48
C THR A 110 0.73 8.02 -7.10
N ALA A 111 1.35 8.18 -5.92
CA ALA A 111 2.48 7.39 -5.47
C ALA A 111 2.14 5.91 -5.36
N LYS A 112 0.99 5.56 -4.77
CA LYS A 112 0.59 4.16 -4.62
C LYS A 112 0.33 3.51 -5.97
N LEU A 113 -0.34 4.20 -6.88
CA LEU A 113 -0.56 3.71 -8.23
C LEU A 113 0.76 3.42 -8.93
N GLY A 114 1.73 4.34 -8.87
CA GLY A 114 3.06 4.16 -9.47
C GLY A 114 3.75 2.89 -8.94
N VAL A 115 3.77 2.71 -7.62
CA VAL A 115 4.38 1.52 -7.01
C VAL A 115 3.57 0.25 -7.28
N GLY A 116 2.24 0.34 -7.37
CA GLY A 116 1.35 -0.76 -7.74
C GLY A 116 1.55 -1.20 -9.19
N VAL A 117 1.78 -0.27 -10.12
CA VAL A 117 2.14 -0.58 -11.51
C VAL A 117 3.52 -1.24 -11.56
N LEU A 118 4.51 -0.72 -10.85
CA LEU A 118 5.83 -1.37 -10.75
C LEU A 118 5.72 -2.79 -10.18
N SER A 119 4.84 -3.00 -9.20
CA SER A 119 4.57 -4.33 -8.64
C SER A 119 4.00 -5.29 -9.68
N ALA A 120 3.04 -4.84 -10.50
CA ALA A 120 2.53 -5.64 -11.61
C ALA A 120 3.60 -5.89 -12.67
N MET A 121 4.40 -4.90 -13.06
CA MET A 121 5.45 -5.08 -14.07
C MET A 121 6.45 -6.16 -13.67
N VAL A 122 6.92 -6.13 -12.42
CA VAL A 122 7.90 -7.11 -11.92
C VAL A 122 7.30 -8.51 -11.75
N VAL A 123 5.98 -8.65 -11.68
CA VAL A 123 5.31 -9.97 -11.66
C VAL A 123 4.91 -10.43 -13.06
N ILE A 124 4.37 -9.56 -13.90
CA ILE A 124 3.85 -9.95 -15.22
C ILE A 124 5.00 -10.19 -16.21
N ILE A 125 6.00 -9.31 -16.27
CA ILE A 125 7.07 -9.41 -17.27
C ILE A 125 7.80 -10.76 -17.16
N PRO A 126 8.27 -11.22 -15.98
CA PRO A 126 9.02 -12.47 -15.87
C PRO A 126 8.18 -13.71 -16.12
N PHE A 127 6.89 -13.68 -15.75
CA PHE A 127 6.00 -14.83 -15.86
C PHE A 127 5.22 -14.88 -17.18
N SER A 128 5.15 -13.79 -17.93
CA SER A 128 4.41 -13.69 -19.20
C SER A 128 4.82 -14.78 -20.20
N MET A 129 6.12 -14.92 -20.48
CA MET A 129 6.67 -15.89 -21.43
C MET A 129 6.44 -17.35 -21.01
N PRO A 130 6.79 -17.77 -19.77
CA PRO A 130 6.48 -19.12 -19.29
C PRO A 130 4.98 -19.44 -19.32
N VAL A 131 4.13 -18.52 -18.86
CA VAL A 131 2.67 -18.72 -18.85
C VAL A 131 2.13 -18.84 -20.27
N HIS A 132 2.60 -18.02 -21.22
CA HIS A 132 2.17 -18.11 -22.60
C HIS A 132 2.60 -19.42 -23.26
N ALA A 133 3.82 -19.89 -22.99
CA ALA A 133 4.30 -21.18 -23.48
C ALA A 133 3.50 -22.38 -22.92
N LEU A 134 3.03 -22.29 -21.66
CA LEU A 134 2.21 -23.34 -21.04
C LEU A 134 0.76 -23.33 -21.54
N THR A 135 0.21 -22.15 -21.83
CA THR A 135 -1.23 -21.98 -22.14
C THR A 135 -1.55 -22.05 -23.64
N SER A 136 -0.61 -21.66 -24.51
CA SER A 136 -0.85 -21.58 -25.96
C SER A 136 -0.21 -22.76 -26.71
N PRO A 137 -0.99 -23.73 -27.22
CA PRO A 137 -0.46 -24.80 -28.06
C PRO A 137 0.05 -24.27 -29.41
N VAL A 138 -0.53 -23.19 -29.92
CA VAL A 138 -0.10 -22.53 -31.17
C VAL A 138 1.30 -21.95 -31.00
N PHE A 139 1.57 -21.28 -29.87
CA PHE A 139 2.90 -20.76 -29.57
C PHE A 139 3.95 -21.87 -29.50
N ARG A 140 3.62 -23.00 -28.87
CA ARG A 140 4.53 -24.16 -28.80
C ARG A 140 4.81 -24.75 -30.17
N ALA A 141 3.79 -24.86 -31.03
CA ALA A 141 3.98 -25.34 -32.38
C ALA A 141 4.91 -24.39 -33.16
N GLU A 142 4.65 -23.09 -33.15
CA GLU A 142 5.46 -22.11 -33.88
C GLU A 142 6.91 -22.06 -33.39
N TYR A 143 7.13 -21.87 -32.08
CA TYR A 143 8.45 -21.60 -31.53
C TYR A 143 9.27 -22.86 -31.24
N PHE A 144 8.64 -24.03 -31.06
CA PHE A 144 9.36 -25.27 -30.73
C PHE A 144 9.41 -26.30 -31.86
N SER A 145 8.62 -26.15 -32.94
CA SER A 145 8.69 -27.08 -34.08
C SER A 145 9.78 -26.75 -35.10
N GLU A 146 10.15 -25.48 -35.26
CA GLU A 146 11.08 -25.04 -36.33
C GLU A 146 12.57 -25.27 -36.03
N GLY A 147 12.92 -25.71 -34.81
CA GLY A 147 14.28 -26.18 -34.50
C GLY A 147 14.79 -25.82 -33.11
N TRP A 148 15.87 -26.49 -32.71
CA TRP A 148 16.51 -26.35 -31.39
C TRP A 148 16.93 -24.92 -31.01
N PHE A 149 17.23 -24.06 -31.98
CA PHE A 149 17.72 -22.71 -31.75
C PHE A 149 16.66 -21.80 -31.12
N ASN A 150 15.41 -21.87 -31.62
CA ASN A 150 14.30 -21.09 -31.09
C ASN A 150 13.95 -21.51 -29.65
N LEU A 151 14.04 -22.81 -29.36
CA LEU A 151 13.86 -23.33 -28.01
C LEU A 151 14.97 -22.83 -27.06
N TRP A 152 16.23 -22.86 -27.47
CA TRP A 152 17.33 -22.32 -26.67
C TRP A 152 17.21 -20.81 -26.44
N ALA A 153 16.87 -20.04 -27.48
CA ALA A 153 16.65 -18.61 -27.36
C ALA A 153 15.49 -18.30 -26.38
N PHE A 154 14.39 -19.03 -26.49
CA PHE A 154 13.27 -18.92 -25.55
C PHE A 154 13.71 -19.21 -24.11
N LEU A 155 14.42 -20.32 -23.87
CA LEU A 155 14.89 -20.69 -22.53
C LEU A 155 15.82 -19.62 -21.94
N VAL A 156 16.77 -19.11 -22.73
CA VAL A 156 17.71 -18.07 -22.28
C VAL A 156 16.96 -16.79 -21.91
N VAL A 157 16.06 -16.31 -22.79
CA VAL A 157 15.28 -15.08 -22.54
C VAL A 157 14.34 -15.25 -21.34
N ALA A 158 13.59 -16.34 -21.27
CA ALA A 158 12.67 -16.61 -20.17
C ALA A 158 13.43 -16.72 -18.84
N THR A 159 14.59 -17.38 -18.83
CA THR A 159 15.44 -17.50 -17.63
C THR A 159 16.01 -16.15 -17.23
N ALA A 160 16.50 -15.34 -18.17
CA ALA A 160 17.01 -14.00 -17.90
C ALA A 160 15.92 -13.09 -17.32
N LEU A 161 14.70 -13.14 -17.87
CA LEU A 161 13.56 -12.38 -17.34
C LEU A 161 13.14 -12.84 -15.95
N LEU A 162 13.12 -14.16 -15.70
CA LEU A 162 12.85 -14.72 -14.37
C LEU A 162 13.88 -14.25 -13.36
N ILE A 163 15.17 -14.37 -13.65
CA ILE A 163 16.25 -13.91 -12.77
C ILE A 163 16.12 -12.40 -12.50
N GLY A 164 15.95 -11.59 -13.56
CA GLY A 164 15.76 -10.15 -13.44
C GLY A 164 14.55 -9.78 -12.58
N GLY A 165 13.43 -10.50 -12.76
CA GLY A 165 12.23 -10.38 -11.95
C GLY A 165 12.48 -10.68 -10.48
N PHE A 166 13.06 -11.83 -10.17
CA PHE A 166 13.38 -12.25 -8.81
C PHE A 166 14.30 -11.26 -8.09
N VAL A 167 15.29 -10.70 -8.80
CA VAL A 167 16.17 -9.66 -8.26
C VAL A 167 15.39 -8.35 -8.02
N ALA A 168 14.50 -7.96 -8.93
CA ALA A 168 13.73 -6.71 -8.82
C ALA A 168 12.61 -6.74 -7.75
N MET A 169 11.99 -7.90 -7.51
CA MET A 169 10.88 -8.09 -6.55
C MET A 169 11.13 -7.46 -5.17
N PRO A 170 12.23 -7.77 -4.44
CA PRO A 170 12.46 -7.20 -3.12
C PRO A 170 12.66 -5.68 -3.16
N HIS A 171 13.23 -5.14 -4.24
CA HIS A 171 13.40 -3.68 -4.38
C HIS A 171 12.07 -2.96 -4.53
N VAL A 172 11.17 -3.48 -5.39
CA VAL A 172 9.83 -2.89 -5.55
C VAL A 172 9.00 -3.05 -4.28
N ALA A 173 9.09 -4.20 -3.62
CA ALA A 173 8.40 -4.42 -2.36
C ALA A 173 8.87 -3.42 -1.28
N ARG A 174 10.19 -3.18 -1.19
CA ARG A 174 10.77 -2.17 -0.30
C ARG A 174 10.33 -0.75 -0.65
N LEU A 175 10.24 -0.39 -1.93
CA LEU A 175 9.69 0.91 -2.35
C LEU A 175 8.23 1.08 -1.89
N SER A 176 7.40 0.03 -1.98
CA SER A 176 6.03 0.06 -1.44
C SER A 176 6.02 0.26 0.07
N CYS A 177 6.91 -0.43 0.78
CA CYS A 177 7.05 -0.25 2.23
C CYS A 177 7.45 1.19 2.61
N ILE A 178 8.47 1.75 1.94
CA ILE A 178 8.93 3.11 2.19
C ILE A 178 7.82 4.12 1.93
N THR A 179 7.11 4.03 0.80
CA THR A 179 6.03 4.96 0.45
C THR A 179 4.88 4.90 1.46
N THR A 180 4.49 3.70 1.91
CA THR A 180 3.46 3.51 2.94
C THR A 180 3.89 4.12 4.27
N ARG A 181 5.15 3.91 4.68
CA ARG A 181 5.70 4.48 5.91
C ARG A 181 5.78 6.00 5.87
N LEU A 182 6.18 6.59 4.74
CA LEU A 182 6.22 8.04 4.56
C LEU A 182 4.82 8.65 4.66
N LEU A 183 3.83 8.06 3.98
CA LEU A 183 2.44 8.48 4.11
C LEU A 183 1.99 8.44 5.58
N CYS A 184 2.22 7.32 6.26
CA CYS A 184 1.78 7.15 7.64
C CYS A 184 2.40 8.20 8.57
N ARG A 185 3.71 8.47 8.40
CA ARG A 185 4.42 9.46 9.21
C ARG A 185 3.95 10.89 8.97
N GLU A 186 3.64 11.25 7.72
CA GLU A 186 3.22 12.61 7.37
C GLU A 186 1.74 12.87 7.68
N VAL A 187 0.88 11.85 7.49
CA VAL A 187 -0.58 12.01 7.54
C VAL A 187 -1.16 11.59 8.90
N PHE A 188 -0.59 10.59 9.55
CA PHE A 188 -1.12 10.00 10.78
C PHE A 188 -0.11 10.05 11.93
N THR A 189 -0.20 11.11 12.74
CA THR A 189 0.66 11.28 13.92
C THR A 189 0.45 10.21 15.00
N SER A 190 -0.68 9.49 14.96
CA SER A 190 -1.01 8.38 15.87
C SER A 190 -0.37 7.05 15.47
N ILE A 191 0.23 6.94 14.28
CA ILE A 191 0.89 5.71 13.83
C ILE A 191 2.37 5.77 14.23
N TYR A 192 2.84 4.73 14.89
CA TYR A 192 4.22 4.62 15.35
C TYR A 192 4.80 3.24 15.05
N THR A 193 6.12 3.19 14.90
CA THR A 193 6.90 1.94 14.88
C THR A 193 7.24 1.54 16.32
N ARG A 194 7.51 0.25 16.58
CA ARG A 194 7.78 -0.25 17.93
C ARG A 194 8.89 0.51 18.67
N ASP A 195 9.88 1.00 17.95
CA ASP A 195 11.01 1.78 18.52
C ASP A 195 10.66 3.24 18.86
N TYR A 196 9.49 3.71 18.43
CA TYR A 196 8.96 5.04 18.71
C TYR A 196 7.75 4.92 19.63
N VAL A 197 8.00 4.75 20.94
CA VAL A 197 6.96 5.00 21.94
C VAL A 197 7.01 6.51 22.22
N PRO A 198 5.98 7.30 21.87
CA PRO A 198 5.90 8.66 22.37
C PRO A 198 5.85 8.54 23.90
N SER A 199 6.83 9.10 24.61
CA SER A 199 6.72 9.25 26.05
C SER A 199 5.44 10.05 26.31
N VAL A 200 4.45 9.39 26.89
CA VAL A 200 3.23 10.03 27.39
C VAL A 200 3.69 11.22 28.20
N SER A 201 3.42 12.42 27.70
CA SER A 201 3.57 13.64 28.47
C SER A 201 2.38 13.63 29.44
N GLU A 202 2.59 13.07 30.64
CA GLU A 202 1.79 13.43 31.80
C GLU A 202 2.03 14.91 32.08
N ASP A 203 1.35 15.79 31.35
CA ASP A 203 1.20 17.21 31.71
C ASP A 203 -0.11 17.75 31.13
N SER A 204 -1.18 17.01 31.39
CA SER A 204 -2.53 17.58 31.51
C SER A 204 -2.77 17.96 32.97
N ALA A 205 -1.94 18.86 33.50
CA ALA A 205 -2.26 19.65 34.69
C ALA A 205 -2.58 21.08 34.23
N MET A 206 -3.87 21.32 33.93
CA MET A 206 -4.40 22.67 33.79
C MET A 206 -4.02 23.51 35.03
N PRO A 207 -3.41 24.71 34.89
CA PRO A 207 -3.37 25.65 36.00
C PRO A 207 -4.75 26.31 36.11
N SER A 208 -5.55 25.84 37.07
CA SER A 208 -6.76 26.53 37.52
C SER A 208 -6.36 27.83 38.22
N TYR A 209 -6.62 28.98 37.58
CA TYR A 209 -6.58 30.29 38.23
C TYR A 209 -7.60 30.32 39.38
N GLY A 210 -7.14 30.59 40.61
CA GLY A 210 -7.99 30.66 41.79
C GLY A 210 -7.30 31.43 42.92
N THR A 211 -7.52 32.74 42.93
CA THR A 211 -7.15 33.66 44.00
C THR A 211 -7.76 33.20 45.32
N LYS A 212 -6.96 32.99 46.36
CA LYS A 212 -7.43 32.87 47.74
C LYS A 212 -6.73 33.92 48.59
N GLU A 213 -7.44 35.01 48.87
CA GLU A 213 -7.13 35.89 50.00
C GLU A 213 -7.36 35.11 51.31
N PRO A 214 -6.46 35.18 52.31
CA PRO A 214 -6.76 34.70 53.64
C PRO A 214 -7.46 35.82 54.44
N MET A 215 -8.75 35.61 54.70
CA MET A 215 -9.51 36.35 55.70
C MET A 215 -9.06 35.86 57.10
N GLN A 216 -8.29 36.68 57.81
CA GLN A 216 -7.96 36.46 59.22
C GLN A 216 -9.04 37.11 60.09
N GLN A 217 -9.69 36.30 60.92
CA GLN A 217 -10.61 36.72 61.96
C GLN A 217 -9.97 36.30 63.30
N VAL A 218 -9.64 37.30 64.13
CA VAL A 218 -9.76 37.44 65.61
C VAL A 218 -9.01 38.71 65.99
#